data_AF-A0A0C9WKJ1-F1
#
_entry.id   AF-A0A0C9WKJ1-F1
#
_cell.length_a   1.000
_cell.length_b   1.000
_cell.length_c   1.000
_cell.angle_alpha   90.00
_cell.angle_beta   90.00
_cell.angle_gamma   90.00
#
_symmetry.space_group_name_H-M   'P 1'
#
loop_
_entity.id
_entity.type
_entity.pdbx_description
1 polymer ?
#
loop_
_entity_poly.entity_id
_entity_poly.type
_entity_poly.pdbx_seq_one_letter_code
_entity_poly.pdbx_strand_id
1 'polypeptide(L)'
;MAQTPSDPLKIVKNGTLWYHKNRDARFPYLYKVETHPLVHNTDVIKHIYVYVEDTRSSAMRVKRLFEKDLKVPLGPDKTMAGHGLFELEEGSVIYVRKRRDDNLQDPKTDVVVAWVVGGCVK
;
A
#
# COMPACT_ATOMS: atom_id res chain seq x y z
N MET A 1 8.92 8.80 14.82
CA MET A 1 9.20 7.43 14.34
C MET A 1 7.86 6.78 14.04
N ALA A 2 7.63 6.25 12.83
CA ALA A 2 6.35 5.60 12.58
C ALA A 2 6.31 4.30 13.38
N GLN A 3 5.31 4.17 14.24
CA GLN A 3 5.12 2.99 15.05
C GLN A 3 4.56 1.89 14.17
N THR A 4 5.12 0.69 14.28
CA THR A 4 4.51 -0.52 13.71
C THR A 4 3.04 -0.58 14.11
N PRO A 5 2.12 -0.93 13.19
CA PRO A 5 0.71 -1.05 13.53
C PRO A 5 0.51 -1.95 14.76
N SER A 6 -0.21 -1.47 15.76
CA SER A 6 -0.56 -2.26 16.94
C SER A 6 -1.66 -3.30 16.67
N ASP A 7 -2.44 -3.09 15.61
CA ASP A 7 -3.48 -4.01 15.15
C ASP A 7 -2.83 -5.17 14.37
N PRO A 8 -2.79 -6.41 14.92
CA PRO A 8 -2.18 -7.55 14.24
C PRO A 8 -2.91 -7.90 12.93
N LEU A 9 -4.18 -7.50 12.80
CA LEU A 9 -4.96 -7.66 11.57
C LEU A 9 -4.52 -6.70 10.46
N LYS A 10 -3.56 -5.81 10.72
CA LYS A 10 -2.92 -4.92 9.74
C LYS A 10 -1.46 -5.24 9.50
N ILE A 11 -0.98 -6.40 9.98
CA ILE A 11 0.40 -6.85 9.81
C ILE A 11 0.43 -7.97 8.77
N VAL A 12 1.27 -7.84 7.75
CA VAL A 12 1.51 -8.92 6.78
C VAL A 12 2.56 -9.86 7.33
N LYS A 13 2.21 -11.13 7.54
CA LYS A 13 3.16 -12.16 7.98
C LYS A 13 4.37 -12.26 7.04
N ASN A 14 5.57 -12.34 7.60
CA ASN A 14 6.87 -12.36 6.89
C ASN A 14 7.13 -11.10 6.04
N GLY A 15 6.36 -10.03 6.22
CA GLY A 15 6.59 -8.76 5.57
C GLY A 15 7.46 -7.84 6.41
N THR A 16 8.42 -7.18 5.76
CA THR A 16 9.18 -6.08 6.36
C THR A 16 8.40 -4.80 6.17
N LEU A 17 8.09 -4.09 7.27
CA LEU A 17 7.35 -2.83 7.21
C LEU A 17 8.13 -1.80 6.37
N TRP A 18 7.46 -1.22 5.38
CA TRP A 18 8.01 -0.21 4.47
C TRP A 18 7.15 1.05 4.51
N TYR A 19 7.74 2.18 4.90
CA TYR A 19 7.02 3.45 4.97
C TYR A 19 7.94 4.64 4.78
N HIS A 20 7.41 5.72 4.21
CA HIS A 20 8.09 7.01 4.18
C HIS A 20 7.92 7.74 5.53
N LYS A 21 8.96 8.44 5.98
CA LYS A 21 8.93 9.20 7.26
C LYS A 21 7.83 10.26 7.33
N ASN A 22 7.44 10.81 6.19
CA ASN A 22 6.38 11.82 6.04
C ASN A 22 5.03 11.22 5.60
N ARG A 23 4.86 9.89 5.73
CA ARG A 23 3.59 9.21 5.38
C ARG A 23 2.45 9.80 6.20
N ASP A 24 1.37 10.18 5.52
CA ASP A 24 0.11 10.50 6.20
C ASP A 24 -0.46 9.24 6.88
N ALA A 25 -0.84 9.35 8.15
CA ALA A 25 -1.33 8.24 8.96
C ALA A 25 -2.53 7.51 8.34
N ARG A 26 -3.29 8.17 7.45
CA ARG A 26 -4.49 7.65 6.78
C ARG A 26 -4.19 6.70 5.61
N PHE A 27 -2.99 6.76 5.01
CA PHE A 27 -2.59 5.79 3.99
C PHE A 27 -2.37 4.41 4.60
N PRO A 28 -2.43 3.31 3.85
CA PRO A 28 -2.06 2.01 4.39
C PRO A 28 -0.57 1.96 4.76
N TYR A 29 -0.20 0.98 5.60
CA TYR A 29 1.19 0.57 5.76
C TYR A 29 1.51 -0.45 4.68
N LEU A 30 2.62 -0.27 3.98
CA LEU A 30 3.11 -1.24 3.00
C LEU A 30 4.07 -2.19 3.69
N TYR A 31 4.07 -3.44 3.28
CA TYR A 31 5.01 -4.46 3.71
C TYR A 31 5.70 -5.01 2.48
N LYS A 32 7.04 -4.98 2.47
CA LYS A 32 7.83 -5.65 1.45
C LYS A 32 7.96 -7.13 1.80
N VAL A 33 7.65 -8.00 0.85
CA VAL A 33 7.80 -9.47 0.98
C VAL A 33 8.78 -9.98 -0.07
N GLU A 34 9.52 -11.03 0.25
CA GLU A 34 10.50 -11.62 -0.68
C GLU A 34 9.82 -12.47 -1.77
N THR A 35 8.73 -13.16 -1.41
CA THR A 35 8.01 -14.06 -2.32
C THR A 35 6.50 -13.90 -2.15
N HIS A 36 5.74 -14.12 -3.23
CA HIS A 36 4.28 -14.07 -3.20
C HIS A 36 3.67 -15.10 -4.15
N PRO A 37 2.63 -15.86 -3.77
CA PRO A 37 2.09 -16.96 -4.58
C PRO A 37 1.47 -16.53 -5.91
N LEU A 38 1.12 -15.25 -6.05
CA LEU A 38 0.58 -14.67 -7.29
C LEU A 38 1.67 -14.08 -8.21
N VAL A 39 2.94 -14.14 -7.79
CA VAL A 39 4.08 -13.69 -8.60
C VAL A 39 4.73 -14.92 -9.22
N HIS A 40 4.60 -15.04 -10.53
CA HIS A 40 5.14 -16.18 -11.30
C HIS A 40 6.38 -15.83 -12.12
N ASN A 41 6.55 -14.55 -12.49
CA ASN A 41 7.70 -14.08 -13.26
C ASN A 41 8.62 -13.23 -12.37
N THR A 42 9.53 -13.89 -11.65
CA THR A 42 10.53 -13.25 -10.77
C THR A 42 11.67 -12.59 -11.55
N ASP A 43 11.78 -12.84 -12.85
CA ASP A 43 12.76 -12.17 -13.71
C ASP A 43 12.37 -10.73 -13.97
N VAL A 44 11.07 -10.43 -14.02
CA VAL A 44 10.52 -9.09 -14.21
C VAL A 44 10.11 -8.45 -12.88
N ILE A 45 9.48 -9.21 -11.98
CA ILE A 45 9.00 -8.69 -10.71
C ILE A 45 10.09 -8.80 -9.65
N LYS A 46 10.60 -7.65 -9.18
CA LYS A 46 11.72 -7.55 -8.23
C LYS A 46 11.29 -7.03 -6.85
N HIS A 47 10.20 -6.26 -6.79
CA HIS A 47 9.74 -5.64 -5.55
C HIS A 47 8.27 -5.98 -5.33
N ILE A 48 7.98 -6.74 -4.27
CA ILE A 48 6.62 -7.16 -3.96
C ILE A 48 6.18 -6.45 -2.68
N TYR A 49 5.15 -5.62 -2.81
CA TYR A 49 4.56 -4.89 -1.69
C TYR A 49 3.15 -5.40 -1.42
N VAL A 50 2.80 -5.56 -0.15
CA VAL A 50 1.47 -5.96 0.29
C VAL A 50 1.00 -4.99 1.37
N TYR A 51 -0.25 -4.56 1.29
CA TYR A 51 -0.90 -3.89 2.42
C TYR A 51 -2.22 -4.53 2.77
N VAL A 52 -2.64 -4.34 4.02
CA VAL A 52 -3.93 -4.82 4.48
C VAL A 52 -4.97 -3.70 4.40
N GLU A 53 -6.06 -3.94 3.67
CA GLU A 53 -7.21 -3.04 3.59
C GLU A 53 -8.32 -3.47 4.54
N ASP A 54 -8.77 -2.54 5.38
CA ASP A 54 -9.91 -2.75 6.26
C ASP A 54 -11.22 -2.52 5.49
N THR A 55 -11.86 -3.59 5.04
CA THR A 55 -13.05 -3.54 4.19
C THR A 55 -14.36 -3.40 4.96
N ARG A 56 -14.32 -3.23 6.30
CA ARG A 56 -15.52 -3.01 7.10
C ARG A 56 -16.17 -1.68 6.70
N SER A 57 -17.50 -1.63 6.68
CA SER A 57 -18.26 -0.47 6.19
C SER A 57 -17.88 0.85 6.87
N SER A 58 -17.57 0.82 8.16
CA SER A 58 -17.10 2.00 8.92
C SER A 58 -15.73 2.49 8.46
N ALA A 59 -14.76 1.58 8.27
CA ALA A 59 -13.43 1.91 7.77
C ALA A 59 -13.46 2.41 6.32
N MET A 60 -14.25 1.76 5.46
CA MET A 60 -14.44 2.19 4.07
C MET A 60 -15.12 3.55 3.97
N ARG A 61 -16.05 3.88 4.88
CA ARG A 61 -16.64 5.23 4.95
C ARG A 61 -15.60 6.28 5.29
N VAL A 62 -14.74 6.03 6.29
CA VAL A 62 -13.65 6.94 6.66
C VAL A 62 -12.67 7.13 5.50
N LYS A 63 -12.26 6.03 4.85
CA LYS A 63 -11.39 6.07 3.67
C LYS A 63 -12.00 6.92 2.56
N ARG A 64 -13.28 6.71 2.23
CA ARG A 64 -13.99 7.47 1.19
C ARG A 64 -14.08 8.97 1.51
N LEU A 65 -14.32 9.33 2.77
CA LEU A 65 -14.33 10.74 3.18
C LEU A 65 -12.94 11.36 3.02
N PHE A 66 -11.90 10.64 3.43
CA PHE A 66 -10.52 11.09 3.23
C PHE A 66 -10.16 11.25 1.74
N GLU A 67 -10.50 10.29 0.89
CA GLU A 67 -10.23 10.34 -0.55
C GLU A 67 -10.91 11.54 -1.23
N LYS A 68 -12.09 11.95 -0.76
CA LYS A 68 -12.76 13.18 -1.26
C LYS A 68 -11.99 14.46 -0.93
N ASP A 69 -11.33 14.48 0.21
CA ASP A 69 -10.55 15.62 0.68
C ASP A 69 -9.08 15.54 0.24
N LEU A 70 -8.70 14.47 -0.46
CA LEU A 70 -7.34 14.22 -0.90
C LEU A 70 -6.98 15.23 -2.00
N LYS A 71 -6.17 16.21 -1.65
CA LYS A 71 -5.50 17.08 -2.61
C LYS A 71 -4.20 16.40 -2.99
N VAL A 72 -4.13 15.85 -4.20
CA VAL A 72 -2.85 15.38 -4.76
C VAL A 72 -2.02 16.65 -5.00
N PRO A 73 -0.89 16.84 -4.28
CA PRO A 73 -0.02 17.96 -4.60
C PRO A 73 0.38 17.84 -6.07
N LEU A 74 0.33 18.93 -6.81
CA LEU A 74 0.87 18.99 -8.16
C LEU A 74 2.16 19.79 -8.05
N GLY A 75 3.27 19.21 -8.50
CA GLY A 75 4.57 19.85 -8.42
C GLY A 75 5.68 18.94 -8.95
N PRO A 76 6.91 19.47 -9.05
CA PRO A 76 8.06 18.68 -9.49
C PRO A 76 8.30 17.46 -8.59
N ASP A 77 8.81 16.37 -9.14
CA ASP A 77 9.06 15.10 -8.44
C ASP A 77 9.83 15.27 -7.12
N LYS A 78 10.83 16.17 -7.11
CA LYS A 78 11.61 16.50 -5.90
C LYS A 78 10.76 17.08 -4.77
N THR A 79 9.77 17.90 -5.10
CA THR A 79 8.83 18.47 -4.12
C THR A 79 7.85 17.39 -3.64
N MET A 80 7.40 16.57 -4.58
CA MET A 80 6.46 15.47 -4.37
C MET A 80 7.02 14.37 -3.45
N ALA A 81 8.32 14.06 -3.55
CA ALA A 81 9.03 13.16 -2.64
C ALA A 81 8.94 13.60 -1.16
N GLY A 82 8.87 14.91 -0.91
CA GLY A 82 8.71 15.46 0.43
C GLY A 82 7.37 15.15 1.09
N HIS A 83 6.33 14.84 0.31
CA HIS A 83 4.95 14.64 0.79
C HIS A 83 4.62 13.20 1.18
N GLY A 84 5.62 12.32 1.27
CA GLY A 84 5.40 10.92 1.63
C GLY A 84 4.76 10.09 0.54
N LEU A 85 4.96 10.51 -0.71
CA LEU A 85 4.67 9.67 -1.86
C LEU A 85 5.62 8.49 -1.90
N PHE A 86 5.06 7.36 -2.27
CA PHE A 86 5.77 6.12 -2.44
C PHE A 86 6.10 5.95 -3.91
N GLU A 87 7.39 6.10 -4.24
CA GLU A 87 7.89 5.87 -5.60
C GLU A 87 8.09 4.36 -5.81
N LEU A 88 7.58 3.86 -6.94
CA LEU A 88 7.72 2.47 -7.33
C LEU A 88 8.90 2.30 -8.27
N GLU A 89 9.81 1.40 -7.91
CA GLU A 89 10.92 0.98 -8.78
C GLU A 89 10.40 0.10 -9.92
N GLU A 90 11.16 0.00 -11.01
CA GLU A 90 10.86 -0.94 -12.09
C GLU A 90 10.71 -2.37 -11.55
N GLY A 91 9.72 -3.11 -12.07
CA GLY A 91 9.42 -4.46 -11.56
C GLY A 91 8.75 -4.48 -10.19
N SER A 92 8.21 -3.36 -9.73
CA SER A 92 7.38 -3.32 -8.52
C SER A 92 5.95 -3.78 -8.77
N VAL A 93 5.38 -4.52 -7.83
CA VAL A 93 3.97 -4.88 -7.77
C VAL A 93 3.41 -4.60 -6.37
N ILE A 94 2.17 -4.11 -6.31
CA ILE A 94 1.43 -3.92 -5.06
C ILE A 94 0.24 -4.86 -5.04
N TYR A 95 0.08 -5.61 -3.95
CA TYR A 95 -1.10 -6.39 -3.64
C TYR A 95 -1.86 -5.81 -2.45
N VAL A 96 -3.18 -5.93 -2.49
CA VAL A 96 -4.05 -5.66 -1.35
C VAL A 96 -4.54 -6.98 -0.75
N ARG A 97 -4.29 -7.13 0.55
CA ARG A 97 -4.89 -8.18 1.38
C ARG A 97 -6.11 -7.62 2.07
N LYS A 98 -7.27 -8.25 1.93
CA LYS A 98 -8.45 -7.83 2.70
C LYS A 98 -8.28 -8.24 4.15
N ARG A 99 -8.55 -7.32 5.08
CA ARG A 99 -8.70 -7.63 6.50
C ARG A 99 -9.85 -8.62 6.64
N ARG A 100 -9.62 -9.69 7.38
CA ARG A 100 -10.66 -10.63 7.78
C ARG A 100 -10.73 -10.69 9.30
N ASP A 101 -11.94 -10.74 9.83
CA ASP A 101 -12.17 -10.77 11.28
C ASP A 101 -11.78 -12.12 11.90
N ASP A 102 -11.67 -13.18 11.09
CA ASP A 102 -11.14 -14.50 11.47
C ASP A 102 -9.60 -14.55 11.54
N ASN A 103 -8.92 -13.44 11.26
CA ASN A 103 -7.46 -13.34 11.17
C ASN A 103 -6.81 -14.29 10.15
N LEU A 104 -7.57 -14.80 9.18
CA LEU A 104 -7.03 -15.66 8.13
C LEU A 104 -6.20 -14.83 7.16
N GLN A 105 -4.88 -14.91 7.29
CA GLN A 105 -3.93 -14.25 6.39
C GLN A 105 -3.57 -15.17 5.22
N ASP A 106 -4.43 -15.20 4.20
CA ASP A 106 -4.19 -15.99 2.99
C ASP A 106 -3.69 -15.13 1.82
N PRO A 107 -2.40 -15.19 1.46
CA PRO A 107 -1.83 -14.44 0.33
C PRO A 107 -2.43 -14.83 -1.03
N LYS A 108 -3.09 -16.00 -1.15
CA LYS A 108 -3.73 -16.40 -2.41
C LYS A 108 -5.00 -15.61 -2.72
N THR A 109 -5.54 -14.92 -1.72
CA THR A 109 -6.75 -14.10 -1.87
C THR A 109 -6.45 -12.63 -2.09
N ASP A 110 -5.16 -12.28 -2.14
CA ASP A 110 -4.72 -10.92 -2.39
C ASP A 110 -5.06 -10.51 -3.82
N VAL A 111 -5.34 -9.23 -4.02
CA VAL A 111 -5.70 -8.67 -5.33
C VAL A 111 -4.61 -7.72 -5.77
N VAL A 112 -4.19 -7.79 -7.03
CA VAL A 112 -3.23 -6.83 -7.58
C VAL A 112 -3.85 -5.44 -7.61
N VAL A 113 -3.10 -4.43 -7.20
CA VAL A 113 -3.56 -3.05 -7.20
C VAL A 113 -2.91 -2.30 -8.34
N ALA A 114 -3.73 -1.84 -9.28
CA ALA A 114 -3.32 -0.88 -10.28
C ALA A 114 -3.76 0.52 -9.84
N TRP A 115 -2.81 1.32 -9.33
CA TRP A 115 -3.03 2.76 -9.14
C TRP A 115 -2.57 3.49 -10.39
N VAL A 116 -3.51 4.07 -11.15
CA VAL A 116 -3.18 5.03 -12.22
C VAL A 116 -3.49 6.42 -11.69
N VAL A 117 -2.46 7.17 -11.29
CA VAL A 117 -2.60 8.62 -11.14
C VAL A 117 -2.21 9.23 -12.48
N GLY A 118 -3.22 9.47 -13.33
CA GLY A 118 -3.03 10.17 -14.59
C GLY A 118 -2.65 11.63 -14.35
N GLY A 119 -1.36 11.91 -14.20
CA GLY A 119 -0.82 13.26 -14.28
C GLY A 119 -0.66 13.63 -15.74
N CYS A 120 -1.50 14.52 -16.25
CA CYS A 120 -1.27 15.14 -17.56
C CYS A 120 0.05 15.92 -17.46
N VAL A 121 1.13 15.39 -18.03
CA VAL A 121 2.30 16.20 -18.37
C VAL A 121 1.82 17.12 -19.50
N LYS A 122 1.61 18.39 -19.18
CA LYS A 122 1.51 19.45 -20.19
C LYS A 122 2.92 19.93 -20.54
#